data_AF-A0A950T2R2-F1
#
_entry.id   AF-A0A950T2R2-F1
#
_cell.length_a   1.000
_cell.length_b   1.000
_cell.length_c   1.000
_cell.angle_alpha   90.00
_cell.angle_beta   90.00
_cell.angle_gamma   90.00
#
_symmetry.space_group_name_H-M   'P 1'
#
loop_
_entity.id
_entity.type
_entity.pdbx_description
1 polymer ?
#
loop_
_entity_poly.entity_id
_entity_poly.type
_entity_poly.pdbx_seq_one_letter_code
_entity_poly.pdbx_strand_id
1 'polypeptide(L)' 'MTKNPALFYGAIVVAILSIALSVYYIMPGYPHILVTHDPTLGHPTHAFAFGGLAVICIIAALVTRPKSSTR' A
#
# COMPACT_ATOMS: atom_id res chain seq x y z
N MET A 1 -12.06 -22.19 -5.23
CA MET A 1 -11.63 -20.77 -5.29
C MET A 1 -10.81 -20.57 -6.56
N THR A 2 -11.41 -20.01 -7.60
CA THR A 2 -10.71 -19.62 -8.83
C THR A 2 -9.70 -18.52 -8.47
N LYS A 3 -8.40 -18.83 -8.54
CA LYS A 3 -7.35 -17.86 -8.26
C LYS A 3 -7.35 -16.83 -9.39
N ASN A 4 -7.93 -15.65 -9.15
CA ASN A 4 -8.02 -14.61 -10.15
C ASN A 4 -6.66 -13.89 -10.26
N PRO A 5 -5.90 -14.08 -11.35
CA PRO A 5 -4.58 -13.46 -11.49
C PRO A 5 -4.65 -11.93 -11.46
N ALA A 6 -5.77 -11.34 -11.88
CA ALA A 6 -5.95 -9.89 -11.82
C ALA A 6 -5.98 -9.37 -10.37
N LEU A 7 -6.57 -10.11 -9.43
CA LEU A 7 -6.57 -9.74 -8.01
C LEU A 7 -5.17 -9.85 -7.40
N PHE A 8 -4.37 -10.84 -7.82
CA PHE A 8 -2.99 -10.99 -7.35
C PHE A 8 -2.12 -9.81 -7.79
N TYR A 9 -2.09 -9.51 -9.09
CA TYR A 9 -1.29 -8.41 -9.62
C TYR A 9 -1.82 -7.05 -9.15
N GLY A 10 -3.14 -6.87 -9.09
CA GLY A 10 -3.76 -5.66 -8.57
C GLY A 10 -3.38 -5.40 -7.11
N ALA A 11 -3.44 -6.43 -6.26
CA ALA A 11 -3.05 -6.31 -4.85
C ALA A 11 -1.57 -5.94 -4.68
N ILE A 12 -0.67 -6.47 -5.53
CA ILE A 12 0.75 -6.08 -5.51
C ILE A 12 0.92 -4.61 -5.86
N VAL A 13 0.30 -4.14 -6.95
CA VAL A 13 0.40 -2.74 -7.39
C VAL A 13 -0.10 -1.80 -6.30
N VAL A 14 -1.27 -2.08 -5.73
CA VAL A 14 -1.84 -1.26 -4.66
C VAL A 14 -0.98 -1.28 -3.39
N ALA A 15 -0.36 -2.43 -3.06
CA ALA A 15 0.57 -2.52 -1.93
C ALA A 15 1.78 -1.60 -2.14
N ILE A 16 2.41 -1.61 -3.32
CA ILE A 16 3.56 -0.76 -3.64
C ILE A 16 3.19 0.72 -3.53
N LEU A 17 2.06 1.12 -4.12
CA LEU A 17 1.58 2.50 -4.04
C LEU A 17 1.31 2.92 -2.59
N SER A 18 0.68 2.04 -1.80
CA SER A 18 0.38 2.32 -0.38
C SER A 18 1.67 2.46 0.44
N ILE A 19 2.69 1.65 0.18
CA ILE A 19 4.02 1.81 0.81
C ILE A 19 4.63 3.15 0.43
N ALA A 20 4.62 3.51 -0.86
CA ALA A 20 5.16 4.78 -1.32
C ALA A 20 4.45 5.98 -0.67
N LEU A 21 3.12 5.94 -0.56
CA LEU A 21 2.34 6.96 0.15
C LEU A 21 2.67 6.98 1.65
N SER A 22 2.82 5.83 2.29
CA SER A 22 3.20 5.73 3.70
C SER A 22 4.54 6.43 3.98
N VAL A 23 5.54 6.19 3.12
CA VAL A 23 6.85 6.86 3.20
C VAL A 23 6.75 8.35 2.89
N TYR A 24 5.96 8.74 1.89
CA TYR A 24 5.73 10.17 1.60
C TYR A 24 5.20 10.90 2.83
N TYR A 25 4.13 10.40 3.47
CA TYR A 25 3.51 11.04 4.65
C TYR A 25 4.34 11.01 5.94
N ILE A 26 5.41 10.21 6.03
CA ILE A 26 6.29 10.19 7.21
C ILE A 26 7.47 11.16 7.08
N MET A 27 7.87 11.52 5.86
CA MET A 27 9.02 12.39 5.62
C MET A 27 8.63 13.87 5.79
N PRO A 28 9.17 14.57 6.80
CA PRO A 28 8.97 16.02 6.90
C PRO A 28 9.78 16.78 5.84
N GLY A 29 9.40 18.02 5.57
CA GLY A 29 10.16 18.94 4.71
C GLY A 29 9.66 19.10 3.27
N TYR A 30 8.55 18.45 2.91
CA TYR A 30 7.89 18.60 1.61
C TYR A 30 6.38 18.76 1.80
N PRO A 31 5.67 19.49 0.92
CA PRO A 31 4.23 19.69 1.03
C PRO A 31 3.47 18.39 0.73
N HIS A 32 2.64 17.98 1.69
CA HIS A 32 1.74 16.83 1.62
C HIS A 32 0.39 17.22 1.02
N ILE A 33 -0.05 16.50 -0.01
CA ILE A 33 -1.25 16.87 -0.79
C ILE A 33 -2.61 16.49 -0.15
N LEU A 34 -2.67 15.52 0.77
CA LEU A 34 -3.91 15.11 1.46
C LEU A 34 -3.91 15.53 2.93
N VAL A 35 -3.62 16.81 3.22
CA VAL A 35 -3.74 17.36 4.57
C VAL A 35 -4.25 18.80 4.54
N THR A 36 -5.02 19.14 5.57
CA THR A 36 -5.71 20.43 5.73
C THR A 36 -4.99 21.39 6.68
N HIS A 37 -3.94 20.93 7.35
CA HIS A 37 -3.07 21.69 8.25
C HIS A 37 -1.63 21.66 7.73
N ASP A 38 -0.68 22.26 8.45
CA ASP A 38 0.71 22.50 8.00
C ASP A 38 1.25 21.36 7.13
N PRO A 39 1.31 21.56 5.80
CA PRO A 39 1.56 20.49 4.86
C PRO A 39 3.03 20.07 4.85
N THR A 40 3.91 20.78 5.54
CA THR A 40 5.35 20.52 5.56
C THR A 40 5.78 19.59 6.70
N LEU A 41 4.90 19.35 7.66
CA LEU A 41 5.13 18.43 8.77
C LEU A 41 4.87 16.98 8.33
N GLY A 42 5.49 16.03 9.03
CA GLY A 42 5.15 14.63 8.89
C GLY A 42 3.74 14.37 9.43
N HIS A 43 2.95 13.57 8.72
CA HIS A 43 1.59 13.21 9.10
C HIS A 43 1.50 11.71 9.42
N PRO A 44 1.91 11.31 10.65
CA PRO A 44 2.01 9.90 11.02
C PRO A 44 0.68 9.17 10.88
N THR A 45 -0.47 9.84 11.11
CA THR A 45 -1.80 9.24 10.90
C THR A 45 -2.01 8.73 9.48
N HIS A 46 -1.60 9.51 8.47
CA HIS A 46 -1.71 9.11 7.07
C HIS A 46 -0.67 8.03 6.75
N ALA A 47 0.55 8.17 7.27
CA ALA A 47 1.60 7.16 7.12
C ALA A 47 1.15 5.78 7.67
N PHE A 48 0.54 5.73 8.86
CA PHE A 48 0.00 4.51 9.45
C PHE A 48 -1.23 3.97 8.69
N ALA A 49 -2.12 4.84 8.20
CA ALA A 49 -3.27 4.43 7.41
C ALA A 49 -2.84 3.73 6.11
N PHE A 50 -1.93 4.34 5.34
CA PHE A 50 -1.39 3.75 4.12
C PHE A 50 -0.49 2.54 4.40
N GLY A 51 0.28 2.55 5.48
CA GLY A 51 1.06 1.40 5.92
C GLY A 51 0.17 0.20 6.26
N GLY A 52 -0.92 0.41 6.98
CA GLY A 52 -1.91 -0.62 7.29
C GLY A 52 -2.60 -1.15 6.04
N LEU A 53 -2.99 -0.27 5.11
CA LEU A 53 -3.55 -0.67 3.82
C LEU A 53 -2.58 -1.53 3.01
N ALA A 54 -1.28 -1.17 3.00
CA ALA A 54 -0.25 -1.97 2.35
C ALA A 54 -0.19 -3.39 2.91
N VAL A 55 -0.25 -3.56 4.23
CA VAL A 55 -0.29 -4.89 4.87
C VAL A 55 -1.49 -5.70 4.41
N ILE A 56 -2.68 -5.10 4.35
CA ILE A 56 -3.91 -5.76 3.87
C ILE A 56 -3.74 -6.19 2.40
N CYS A 57 -3.18 -5.33 1.55
CA CYS A 57 -2.92 -5.66 0.14
C CYS A 57 -1.88 -6.78 -0.01
N ILE A 58 -0.83 -6.81 0.81
CA ILE A 58 0.14 -7.92 0.84
C ILE A 58 -0.58 -9.22 1.20
N ILE A 59 -1.42 -9.22 2.24
CA ILE A 59 -2.21 -10.41 2.63
C ILE A 59 -3.12 -10.85 1.47
N ALA A 60 -3.83 -9.92 0.83
CA ALA A 60 -4.68 -10.21 -0.31
C ALA A 60 -3.88 -10.84 -1.47
N ALA A 61 -2.68 -10.32 -1.76
CA ALA A 61 -1.77 -10.90 -2.76
C ALA A 61 -1.33 -12.31 -2.36
N LEU A 62 -0.98 -12.55 -1.10
CA LEU A 62 -0.58 -13.88 -0.63
C LEU A 62 -1.71 -14.92 -0.77
N VAL A 63 -2.96 -14.54 -0.44
CA VAL A 63 -4.14 -15.42 -0.53
C VAL A 63 -4.54 -15.68 -1.98
N THR A 64 -4.41 -14.68 -2.87
CA THR A 64 -4.76 -14.79 -4.29
C THR A 64 -3.64 -15.34 -5.17
N ARG A 65 -2.43 -15.54 -4.60
CA ARG A 65 -1.24 -16.03 -5.30
C ARG A 65 -1.54 -17.30 -6.11
N PRO A 66 -1.33 -17.28 -7.45
CA PRO A 66 -1.41 -18.50 -8.26
C PRO A 66 -0.50 -19.58 -7.67
N LYS A 67 -1.00 -20.82 -7.52
CA LYS A 67 -0.12 -21.92 -7.12
C LYS A 67 0.83 -22.17 -8.30
N SER A 68 2.14 -22.11 -8.08
CA SER A 68 3.10 -22.55 -9.09
C SER A 68 2.79 -24.02 -9.40
N SER A 69 2.38 -24.30 -10.63
CA SER A 69 2.33 -25.67 -11.14
C SER A 69 3.76 -26.05 -11.52
N THR A 70 4.60 -26.28 -10.50
CA THR A 70 5.87 -26.98 -10.71
C THR A 70 5.48 -28.42 -11.02
N ARG A 71 5.55 -28.78 -12.30
CA ARG A 71 5.36 -30.14 -12.78
C ARG A 71 6.70 -30.88 -12.74
#